data_AF-A0A0D8BMR8-F1
#
_entry.id   AF-A0A0D8BMR8-F1
#
_cell.length_a   1.000
_cell.length_b   1.000
_cell.length_c   1.000
_cell.angle_alpha   90.00
_cell.angle_beta   90.00
_cell.angle_gamma   90.00
#
_symmetry.space_group_name_H-M   'P 1'
#
loop_
_entity.id
_entity.type
_entity.pdbx_description
1 polymer ?
#
loop_
_entity_poly.entity_id
_entity_poly.type
_entity_poly.pdbx_seq_one_letter_code
_entity_poly.pdbx_strand_id
1 'polypeptide(L)'
;METLSRASAADARAAAPGGGPLSAAASQPTAPLAAPGARLLGCGRDPYVSPDDESAAYRAWNTERGRLPGQATLRVRDGITVTPWFDYLAVSPDELAYLVESSPWRLRAVQRDGADYLAVLDLAG
;
A
#
# COMPACT_ATOMS: atom_id res chain seq x y z
N MET A 1 3.92 15.42 -13.85
CA MET A 1 3.99 15.80 -12.43
C MET A 1 2.59 16.17 -12.02
N GLU A 2 1.75 15.16 -11.81
CA GLU A 2 0.35 15.37 -11.41
C GLU A 2 0.25 15.38 -9.88
N THR A 3 -0.67 16.23 -9.41
CA THR A 3 -0.86 16.56 -8.01
C THR A 3 -1.47 15.36 -7.26
N LEU A 4 -0.73 14.86 -6.28
CA LEU A 4 -1.16 13.86 -5.29
C LEU A 4 -2.46 14.31 -4.59
N SER A 5 -3.43 13.41 -4.44
CA SER A 5 -4.76 13.73 -3.90
C SER A 5 -4.72 13.79 -2.38
N ARG A 6 -5.04 14.95 -1.81
CA ARG A 6 -5.01 15.16 -0.35
C ARG A 6 -5.97 14.28 0.45
N ALA A 7 -7.01 13.74 -0.18
CA ALA A 7 -8.04 12.94 0.49
C ALA A 7 -7.52 11.55 0.91
N SER A 8 -6.83 10.83 0.00
CA SER A 8 -6.34 9.48 0.28
C SER A 8 -5.25 9.45 1.37
N ALA A 9 -4.38 10.47 1.40
CA ALA A 9 -3.39 10.61 2.46
C ALA A 9 -4.01 10.90 3.85
N ALA A 10 -5.17 11.54 3.92
CA ALA A 10 -5.88 11.78 5.17
C ALA A 10 -6.50 10.50 5.72
N ASP A 11 -7.09 9.68 4.84
CA ASP A 11 -7.64 8.37 5.21
C ASP A 11 -6.54 7.42 5.72
N ALA A 12 -5.36 7.45 5.10
CA ALA A 12 -4.17 6.72 5.55
C ALA A 12 -3.76 7.10 6.99
N ARG A 13 -3.79 8.40 7.29
CA ARG A 13 -3.43 8.94 8.62
C ARG A 13 -4.48 8.65 9.68
N ALA A 14 -5.77 8.70 9.31
CA ALA A 14 -6.89 8.43 10.20
C ALA A 14 -6.99 6.93 10.56
N ALA A 15 -6.62 6.03 9.64
CA ALA A 15 -6.65 4.59 9.86
C ALA A 15 -5.47 4.06 10.70
N ALA A 16 -4.41 4.85 10.90
CA ALA A 16 -3.23 4.47 11.68
C ALA A 16 -2.90 5.43 12.85
N PRO A 17 -3.84 5.70 13.78
CA PRO A 17 -3.60 6.59 14.90
C PRO A 17 -2.77 5.84 15.97
N GLY A 18 -1.44 5.93 15.86
CA GLY A 18 -0.51 5.23 16.75
C GLY A 18 -0.11 3.87 16.18
N GLY A 19 1.20 3.57 16.27
CA GLY A 19 1.84 2.39 15.69
C GLY A 19 1.37 1.05 16.28
N GLY A 20 0.13 0.67 16.02
CA GLY A 20 -0.34 -0.70 16.11
C GLY A 20 0.32 -1.59 15.04
N PRO A 21 0.15 -2.92 15.12
CA PRO A 21 0.95 -3.91 14.38
C PRO A 21 0.86 -3.83 12.84
N LEU A 22 0.10 -2.89 12.28
CA LEU A 22 0.06 -2.59 10.85
C LEU A 22 1.21 -1.70 10.33
N SER A 23 2.12 -1.24 11.21
CA SER A 23 3.47 -0.82 10.77
C SER A 23 4.22 -1.98 10.06
N ALA A 24 3.75 -3.22 10.26
CA ALA A 24 4.27 -4.43 9.66
C ALA A 24 3.27 -5.11 8.70
N ALA A 25 2.65 -4.34 7.79
CA ALA A 25 2.57 -4.85 6.40
C ALA A 25 4.02 -4.88 5.87
N ALA A 26 4.83 -5.76 6.47
CA ALA A 26 6.26 -5.69 6.46
C ALA A 26 6.75 -6.11 5.08
N SER A 27 6.87 -5.13 4.18
CA SER A 27 8.03 -5.15 3.30
C SER A 27 9.22 -5.34 4.25
N GLN A 28 9.86 -6.51 4.19
CA GLN A 28 11.09 -6.71 4.93
C GLN A 28 12.00 -5.52 4.64
N PRO A 29 12.77 -5.02 5.62
CA PRO A 29 13.63 -3.87 5.40
C PRO A 29 14.53 -4.17 4.21
N THR A 30 14.26 -3.51 3.08
CA THR A 30 14.99 -3.72 1.83
C THR A 30 16.22 -2.82 1.75
N ALA A 31 16.20 -1.69 2.46
CA ALA A 31 17.30 -0.73 2.48
C ALA A 31 18.66 -1.35 2.90
N PRO A 32 18.74 -2.22 3.92
CA PRO A 32 20.01 -2.89 4.27
C PRO A 32 20.56 -3.84 3.20
N LEU A 33 19.72 -4.30 2.26
CA LEU A 33 20.10 -5.19 1.16
C LEU A 33 20.51 -4.40 -0.10
N ALA A 34 20.33 -3.09 -0.10
CA ALA A 34 20.47 -2.24 -1.26
C ALA A 34 21.86 -1.57 -1.32
N ALA A 35 22.43 -1.50 -2.53
CA ALA A 35 23.65 -0.72 -2.76
C ALA A 35 23.36 0.79 -2.68
N PRO A 36 24.38 1.63 -2.38
CA PRO A 36 24.24 3.08 -2.49
C PRO A 36 23.73 3.50 -3.87
N GLY A 37 22.70 4.36 -3.91
CA GLY A 37 22.07 4.81 -5.16
C GLY A 37 21.11 3.80 -5.80
N ALA A 38 20.77 2.71 -5.11
CA ALA A 38 19.77 1.75 -5.59
C ALA A 38 18.37 2.37 -5.74
N ARG A 39 17.58 1.75 -6.62
CA ARG A 39 16.14 2.04 -6.79
C ARG A 39 15.32 0.79 -6.53
N LEU A 40 14.17 0.98 -5.90
CA LEU A 40 13.15 -0.03 -5.74
C LEU A 40 12.01 0.25 -6.71
N LEU A 41 11.62 -0.76 -7.47
CA LEU A 41 10.46 -0.74 -8.36
C LEU A 41 9.35 -1.57 -7.72
N GLY A 42 8.22 -0.94 -7.45
CA GLY A 42 7.06 -1.60 -6.83
C GLY A 42 5.83 -1.44 -7.70
N CYS A 43 5.15 -2.55 -8.01
CA CYS A 43 3.85 -2.50 -8.66
C CYS A 43 2.74 -2.55 -7.60
N GLY A 44 1.72 -1.73 -7.77
CA GLY A 44 0.57 -1.69 -6.88
C GLY A 44 -0.73 -1.45 -7.63
N ARG A 45 -1.83 -1.52 -6.89
CA ARG A 45 -3.17 -1.23 -7.37
C ARG A 45 -3.84 -0.25 -6.42
N ASP A 46 -4.36 0.82 -6.99
CA ASP A 46 -5.12 1.86 -6.28
C ASP A 46 -6.55 1.35 -6.01
N PRO A 47 -6.92 1.11 -4.73
CA PRO A 47 -8.20 0.51 -4.37
C PRO A 47 -9.38 1.48 -4.55
N TYR A 48 -9.13 2.73 -4.93
CA TYR A 48 -10.15 3.77 -5.13
C TYR A 48 -10.52 3.98 -6.59
N VAL A 49 -9.82 3.34 -7.54
CA VAL A 49 -10.09 3.48 -8.98
C VAL A 49 -11.10 2.43 -9.44
N SER A 50 -12.18 2.88 -10.07
CA SER A 50 -13.31 2.06 -10.56
C SER A 50 -13.91 1.09 -9.53
N PRO A 51 -14.28 1.55 -8.32
CA PRO A 51 -14.83 0.66 -7.31
C PRO A 51 -16.27 0.27 -7.63
N ASP A 52 -16.61 -0.99 -7.44
CA ASP A 52 -17.99 -1.43 -7.25
C ASP A 52 -18.48 -1.14 -5.80
N ASP A 53 -19.79 -1.26 -5.59
CA ASP A 53 -20.43 -0.97 -4.31
C ASP A 53 -19.93 -1.89 -3.17
N GLU A 54 -19.65 -3.16 -3.47
CA GLU A 54 -19.16 -4.13 -2.48
C GLU A 54 -17.75 -3.76 -2.01
N SER A 55 -16.88 -3.39 -2.95
CA SER A 55 -15.54 -2.89 -2.69
C SER A 55 -15.58 -1.60 -1.86
N ALA A 56 -16.55 -0.71 -2.09
CA ALA A 56 -16.74 0.49 -1.29
C ALA A 56 -17.17 0.18 0.15
N ALA A 57 -18.14 -0.71 0.34
CA ALA A 57 -18.59 -1.14 1.66
C ALA A 57 -17.45 -1.81 2.46
N TYR A 58 -16.65 -2.66 1.79
CA TYR A 58 -15.52 -3.33 2.43
C TYR A 58 -14.43 -2.35 2.87
N ARG A 59 -14.13 -1.33 2.06
CA ARG A 59 -13.18 -0.26 2.45
C ARG A 59 -13.67 0.51 3.67
N ALA A 60 -14.94 0.90 3.71
CA ALA A 60 -15.53 1.59 4.85
C ALA A 60 -15.44 0.72 6.12
N TRP A 61 -15.77 -0.56 6.01
CA TRP A 61 -15.66 -1.52 7.10
C TRP A 61 -14.22 -1.69 7.62
N ASN A 62 -13.23 -1.65 6.73
CA ASN A 62 -11.83 -1.63 7.13
C ASN A 62 -11.48 -0.38 7.95
N THR A 63 -11.88 0.81 7.47
CA THR A 63 -11.64 2.07 8.17
C THR A 63 -12.27 2.09 9.56
N GLU A 64 -13.53 1.62 9.70
CA GLU A 64 -14.22 1.50 10.99
C GLU A 64 -13.47 0.63 12.01
N ARG A 65 -12.66 -0.31 11.52
CA ARG A 65 -11.86 -1.23 12.33
C ARG A 65 -10.40 -0.77 12.52
N GLY A 66 -10.07 0.45 12.09
CA GLY A 66 -8.69 0.97 12.15
C GLY A 66 -7.73 0.24 11.22
N ARG A 67 -8.24 -0.28 10.08
CA ARG A 67 -7.43 -0.87 9.01
C ARG A 67 -7.31 0.10 7.85
N LEU A 68 -6.24 -0.03 7.08
CA LEU A 68 -6.14 0.69 5.81
C LEU A 68 -7.28 0.25 4.87
N PRO A 69 -7.89 1.16 4.09
CA PRO A 69 -9.07 0.84 3.30
C PRO A 69 -8.85 -0.32 2.33
N GLY A 70 -7.70 -0.36 1.64
CA GLY A 70 -7.36 -1.43 0.70
C GLY A 70 -6.78 -2.71 1.32
N GLN A 71 -6.87 -2.90 2.65
CA GLN A 71 -6.35 -4.10 3.30
C GLN A 71 -7.32 -5.29 3.17
N ALA A 72 -6.82 -6.44 2.71
CA ALA A 72 -7.56 -7.68 2.61
C ALA A 72 -6.88 -8.80 3.42
N THR A 73 -7.67 -9.71 3.98
CA THR A 73 -7.16 -10.96 4.55
C THR A 73 -7.55 -12.09 3.61
N LEU A 74 -6.57 -12.67 2.95
CA LEU A 74 -6.74 -13.58 1.83
C LEU A 74 -6.19 -14.97 2.16
N ARG A 75 -6.72 -15.97 1.47
CA ARG A 75 -6.06 -17.27 1.29
C ARG A 75 -6.29 -17.70 -0.15
N VAL A 76 -5.33 -18.41 -0.71
CA VAL A 76 -5.45 -18.97 -2.05
C VAL A 76 -5.77 -20.45 -1.92
N ARG A 77 -6.74 -20.93 -2.71
CA ARG A 77 -7.12 -22.34 -2.76
C ARG A 77 -7.16 -22.78 -4.22
N ASP A 78 -6.54 -23.93 -4.50
CA ASP A 78 -6.66 -24.65 -5.76
C ASP A 78 -6.90 -26.13 -5.49
N GLY A 79 -8.05 -26.65 -5.92
CA GLY A 79 -8.48 -28.03 -5.61
C GLY A 79 -8.49 -28.32 -4.11
N ILE A 80 -7.60 -29.23 -3.67
CA ILE A 80 -7.41 -29.60 -2.25
C ILE A 80 -6.27 -28.82 -1.57
N THR A 81 -5.51 -28.03 -2.32
CA THR A 81 -4.39 -27.24 -1.82
C THR A 81 -4.89 -25.88 -1.34
N VAL A 82 -4.45 -25.47 -0.15
CA VAL A 82 -4.86 -24.18 0.44
C VAL A 82 -3.69 -23.54 1.18
N THR A 83 -3.50 -22.24 1.00
CA THR A 83 -2.52 -21.47 1.78
C THR A 83 -3.05 -21.18 3.17
N PRO A 84 -2.18 -20.90 4.15
CA PRO A 84 -2.58 -20.14 5.33
C PRO A 84 -3.24 -18.81 4.92
N TRP A 85 -4.02 -18.24 5.84
CA TRP A 85 -4.48 -16.87 5.70
C TRP A 85 -3.28 -15.91 5.80
N PHE A 86 -3.28 -14.86 4.97
CA PHE A 86 -2.30 -13.80 4.98
C PHE A 86 -2.96 -12.46 4.69
N ASP A 87 -2.33 -11.37 5.12
CA ASP A 87 -2.79 -10.04 4.80
C ASP A 87 -2.16 -9.55 3.48
N TYR A 88 -2.98 -8.88 2.68
CA TYR A 88 -2.59 -8.23 1.44
C TYR A 88 -3.01 -6.77 1.51
N LEU A 89 -2.18 -5.87 1.00
CA LEU A 89 -2.42 -4.44 1.06
C LEU A 89 -2.36 -3.84 -0.35
N ALA A 90 -3.52 -3.41 -0.84
CA ALA A 90 -3.61 -2.50 -1.97
C ALA A 90 -3.63 -1.06 -1.42
N VAL A 91 -2.84 -0.18 -2.00
CA VAL A 91 -2.73 1.23 -1.57
C VAL A 91 -2.73 2.14 -2.77
N SER A 92 -3.31 3.32 -2.61
CA SER A 92 -3.09 4.39 -3.57
C SER A 92 -1.61 4.82 -3.54
N PRO A 93 -1.12 5.48 -4.59
CA PRO A 93 0.18 6.16 -4.56
C PRO A 93 0.35 7.16 -3.41
N ASP A 94 -0.72 7.79 -2.93
CA ASP A 94 -0.65 8.75 -1.81
C ASP A 94 -0.48 8.03 -0.47
N GLU A 95 -1.19 6.92 -0.27
CA GLU A 95 -1.01 6.00 0.85
C GLU A 95 0.39 5.38 0.83
N LEU A 96 0.88 4.95 -0.34
CA LEU A 96 2.24 4.45 -0.49
C LEU A 96 3.26 5.52 -0.09
N ALA A 97 3.10 6.76 -0.55
CA ALA A 97 3.98 7.87 -0.20
C ALA A 97 4.05 8.05 1.32
N TYR A 98 2.90 8.06 2.00
CA TYR A 98 2.82 8.14 3.46
C TYR A 98 3.51 6.96 4.15
N LEU A 99 3.26 5.73 3.70
CA LEU A 99 3.84 4.52 4.31
C LEU A 99 5.37 4.51 4.24
N VAL A 100 5.95 5.04 3.15
CA VAL A 100 7.41 5.05 2.97
C VAL A 100 8.10 6.26 3.62
N GLU A 101 7.37 7.24 4.15
CA GLU A 101 7.94 8.41 4.85
C GLU A 101 8.86 8.01 6.00
N SER A 102 8.51 6.94 6.73
CA SER A 102 9.29 6.42 7.86
C SER A 102 10.48 5.55 7.45
N SER A 103 10.64 5.27 6.15
CA SER A 103 11.71 4.42 5.60
C SER A 103 12.84 5.26 4.99
N PRO A 104 14.00 4.66 4.68
CA PRO A 104 15.04 5.30 3.86
C PRO A 104 14.65 5.48 2.39
N TRP A 105 13.51 4.94 1.94
CA TRP A 105 13.06 5.05 0.55
C TRP A 105 12.29 6.35 0.31
N ARG A 106 12.48 6.95 -0.85
CA ARG A 106 11.77 8.17 -1.28
C ARG A 106 11.04 7.90 -2.57
N LEU A 107 9.72 8.08 -2.56
CA LEU A 107 8.91 7.96 -3.78
C LEU A 107 9.33 9.03 -4.78
N ARG A 108 9.86 8.59 -5.92
CA ARG A 108 10.41 9.46 -6.97
C ARG A 108 9.43 9.68 -8.10
N ALA A 109 8.77 8.62 -8.55
CA ALA A 109 7.87 8.65 -9.68
C ALA A 109 6.80 7.57 -9.54
N VAL A 110 5.64 7.83 -10.15
CA VAL A 110 4.56 6.87 -10.29
C VAL A 110 4.05 6.92 -11.73
N GLN A 111 3.97 5.77 -12.37
CA GLN A 111 3.33 5.60 -13.67
C GLN A 111 2.05 4.79 -13.47
N ARG A 112 0.91 5.29 -13.95
CA ARG A 112 -0.40 4.65 -13.78
C ARG A 112 -0.86 4.01 -15.09
N ASP A 113 -1.59 2.90 -14.96
CA ASP A 113 -2.38 2.26 -16.01
C ASP A 113 -3.70 1.77 -15.40
N GLY A 114 -4.77 2.55 -15.59
CA GLY A 114 -6.04 2.34 -14.91
C GLY A 114 -5.89 2.37 -13.38
N ALA A 115 -6.30 1.29 -12.72
CA ALA A 115 -6.12 1.13 -11.27
C ALA A 115 -4.70 0.70 -10.89
N ASP A 116 -3.93 0.15 -11.83
CA ASP A 116 -2.58 -0.34 -11.57
C ASP A 116 -1.55 0.80 -11.68
N TYR A 117 -0.42 0.65 -10.98
CA TYR A 117 0.68 1.59 -11.09
C TYR A 117 2.04 0.94 -10.83
N LEU A 118 3.08 1.55 -11.38
CA LEU A 118 4.49 1.32 -11.08
C LEU A 118 5.03 2.51 -10.30
N ALA A 119 5.48 2.26 -9.07
CA ALA A 119 6.21 3.21 -8.25
C ALA A 119 7.72 3.00 -8.36
N VAL A 120 8.44 4.10 -8.46
CA VAL A 120 9.90 4.16 -8.41
C VAL A 120 10.29 4.84 -7.11
N LEU A 121 11.09 4.17 -6.30
CA LEU A 121 11.62 4.71 -5.06
C LEU A 121 13.15 4.75 -5.11
N ASP A 122 13.72 5.88 -4.75
CA ASP A 122 15.17 6.03 -4.61
C ASP A 122 15.55 5.80 -3.14
N LEU A 123 16.67 5.11 -2.91
CA LEU A 123 17.26 5.03 -1.58
C LEU A 123 17.84 6.41 -1.22
N ALA A 124 17.40 6.98 -0.09
CA ALA A 124 18.02 8.18 0.45
C ALA A 124 19.46 7.87 0.88
N GLY A 125 20.39 8.73 0.45
CA GLY A 125 21.82 8.64 0.80
C GLY A 125 22.10 9.00 2.24
#